data_AF-A0A4Q8QAG3-F1
#
_entry.id   AF-A0A4Q8QAG3-F1
#
_cell.length_a   1.000
_cell.length_b   1.000
_cell.length_c   1.000
_cell.angle_alpha   90.00
_cell.angle_beta   90.00
_cell.angle_gamma   90.00
#
_symmetry.space_group_name_H-M   'P 1'
#
loop_
_entity.id
_entity.type
_entity.pdbx_description
1 polymer ?
#
loop_
_entity_poly.entity_id
_entity_poly.type
_entity_poly.pdbx_seq_one_letter_code
_entity_poly.pdbx_strand_id
1 'polypeptide(L)'
;MNVRLGIIGVLIFTCSLQSFSQISHPKASPFAIVEQEFGLSKIKVEYSRPAVRGRHVFGPQADGQKGLVPYGRIWRVGANESTKITVSTDMQVKGKHLPKGTYALYAFPEENSWEIAFHTNLSHWGDGRKNYNPNEDLFRIKLSLEKLSDHQENFLIAFDSITHNSAQMELTWANTRLVIPFEVDTHAQMELEISRQIESNPTAQTYYEAARYLREQNRDPKRALQYLNHALRIGGDTYYFHRVKSLVEAALGDYKSAIVSAQKSMELANQQDKDEFVRMNQKNIKLWKTLLKDE
;
A
#
# COMPACT_ATOMS: atom_id res chain seq x y z
N MET A 1 91.01 -14.68 -9.26
CA MET A 1 89.95 -15.69 -9.38
C MET A 1 88.93 -15.38 -8.28
N ASN A 2 87.77 -14.83 -8.67
CA ASN A 2 86.80 -14.21 -7.76
C ASN A 2 86.04 -15.26 -6.93
N VAL A 3 86.04 -15.09 -5.60
CA VAL A 3 85.20 -15.89 -4.68
C VAL A 3 83.89 -15.13 -4.45
N ARG A 4 82.77 -15.75 -4.85
CA ARG A 4 81.40 -15.28 -4.57
C ARG A 4 81.05 -15.63 -3.13
N LEU A 5 80.63 -14.65 -2.33
CA LEU A 5 79.90 -14.85 -1.07
C LEU A 5 78.48 -14.33 -1.25
N GLY A 6 77.50 -15.24 -1.16
CA GLY A 6 76.08 -14.91 -1.19
C GLY A 6 75.55 -14.63 0.22
N ILE A 7 74.63 -13.66 0.33
CA ILE A 7 73.75 -13.51 1.49
C ILE A 7 72.32 -13.34 0.96
N ILE A 8 71.48 -14.29 1.35
CA ILE A 8 70.05 -14.40 1.06
C ILE A 8 69.32 -13.48 2.04
N GLY A 9 68.60 -12.47 1.54
CA GLY A 9 67.71 -11.63 2.33
C GLY A 9 66.30 -12.21 2.36
N VAL A 10 65.86 -12.64 3.55
CA VAL A 10 64.52 -13.18 3.83
C VAL A 10 63.51 -12.02 3.88
N LEU A 11 62.51 -12.05 2.99
CA LEU A 11 61.36 -11.14 3.02
C LEU A 11 60.34 -11.66 4.04
N ILE A 12 60.16 -10.94 5.15
CA ILE A 12 59.16 -11.26 6.18
C ILE A 12 57.80 -10.75 5.70
N PHE A 13 56.89 -11.69 5.40
CA PHE A 13 55.50 -11.41 5.06
C PHE A 13 54.69 -11.20 6.35
N THR A 14 54.28 -9.97 6.63
CA THR A 14 53.42 -9.64 7.78
C THR A 14 52.00 -10.10 7.51
N CYS A 15 51.61 -11.19 8.17
CA CYS A 15 50.26 -11.74 8.12
C CYS A 15 49.26 -10.77 8.79
N SER A 16 48.22 -10.39 8.05
CA SER A 16 47.19 -9.45 8.47
C SER A 16 46.28 -10.05 9.56
N LEU A 17 45.86 -9.20 10.49
CA LEU A 17 44.97 -9.49 11.61
C LEU A 17 43.70 -10.23 11.16
N GLN A 18 43.42 -11.40 11.75
CA GLN A 18 42.13 -12.06 11.63
C GLN A 18 41.12 -11.34 12.55
N SER A 19 40.16 -10.64 11.94
CA SER A 19 38.96 -10.19 12.64
C SER A 19 38.13 -11.41 13.05
N PHE A 20 37.90 -11.59 14.34
CA PHE A 20 36.94 -12.59 14.83
C PHE A 20 35.53 -12.22 14.36
N SER A 21 34.98 -13.01 13.43
CA SER A 21 33.56 -12.98 13.11
C SER A 21 32.77 -13.45 14.34
N GLN A 22 31.85 -12.63 14.86
CA GLN A 22 30.92 -13.05 15.89
C GLN A 22 30.01 -14.15 15.34
N ILE A 23 29.67 -15.16 16.16
CA ILE A 23 28.68 -16.17 15.79
C ILE A 23 27.35 -15.46 15.51
N SER A 24 26.83 -15.60 14.30
CA SER A 24 25.54 -15.05 13.91
C SER A 24 24.42 -15.92 14.47
N HIS A 25 23.83 -15.49 15.59
CA HIS A 25 22.67 -16.16 16.19
C HIS A 25 21.36 -15.73 15.50
N PRO A 26 20.35 -16.62 15.39
CA PRO A 26 19.01 -16.23 14.99
C PRO A 26 18.47 -15.11 15.88
N LYS A 27 18.02 -14.00 15.27
CA LYS A 27 17.47 -12.86 16.00
C LYS A 27 16.14 -13.25 16.66
N ALA A 28 15.97 -12.93 17.94
CA ALA A 28 14.71 -13.19 18.66
C ALA A 28 13.50 -12.44 18.06
N SER A 29 13.76 -11.34 17.37
CA SER A 29 12.78 -10.58 16.58
C SER A 29 13.31 -10.46 15.15
N PRO A 30 12.95 -11.40 14.26
CA PRO A 30 13.36 -11.36 12.86
C PRO A 30 12.89 -10.08 12.17
N PHE A 31 13.69 -9.61 11.22
CA PHE A 31 13.38 -8.45 10.38
C PHE A 31 12.38 -8.84 9.28
N ALA A 32 11.53 -7.91 8.88
CA ALA A 32 10.56 -8.06 7.81
C ALA A 32 10.37 -6.74 7.05
N ILE A 33 10.00 -6.87 5.78
CA ILE A 33 9.58 -5.77 4.92
C ILE A 33 8.18 -6.09 4.41
N VAL A 34 7.30 -5.09 4.41
CA VAL A 34 6.00 -5.15 3.72
C VAL A 34 5.89 -3.94 2.81
N GLU A 35 5.43 -4.16 1.58
CA GLU A 35 5.19 -3.12 0.59
C GLU A 35 3.76 -3.22 0.08
N GLN A 36 3.10 -2.07 -0.11
CA GLN A 36 1.75 -1.99 -0.65
C GLN A 36 1.65 -0.83 -1.63
N GLU A 37 1.12 -1.12 -2.82
CA GLU A 37 0.71 -0.13 -3.80
C GLU A 37 -0.80 0.14 -3.68
N PHE A 38 -1.22 1.40 -3.72
CA PHE A 38 -2.62 1.80 -3.80
C PHE A 38 -2.71 3.17 -4.48
N GLY A 39 -3.75 3.37 -5.29
CA GLY A 39 -3.78 4.52 -6.19
C GLY A 39 -2.59 4.49 -7.16
N LEU A 40 -1.83 5.58 -7.23
CA LEU A 40 -0.55 5.67 -7.93
C LEU A 40 0.64 5.77 -6.96
N SER A 41 0.45 5.28 -5.74
CA SER A 41 1.37 5.48 -4.62
C SER A 41 1.78 4.16 -3.99
N LYS A 42 2.87 4.19 -3.22
CA LYS A 42 3.46 3.03 -2.53
C LYS A 42 3.82 3.40 -1.09
N ILE A 43 3.54 2.47 -0.18
CA ILE A 43 4.06 2.48 1.19
C ILE A 43 4.97 1.26 1.35
N LYS A 44 6.16 1.48 1.91
CA LYS A 44 7.10 0.43 2.34
C LYS A 44 7.30 0.55 3.85
N VAL A 45 7.23 -0.57 4.57
CA VAL A 45 7.51 -0.63 6.00
C VAL A 45 8.61 -1.64 6.29
N GLU A 46 9.64 -1.21 7.00
CA GLU A 46 10.79 -1.99 7.43
C GLU A 46 10.79 -2.09 8.95
N TYR A 47 10.64 -3.30 9.50
CA TYR A 47 10.42 -3.49 10.93
C TYR A 47 10.96 -4.83 11.43
N SER A 48 11.20 -4.94 12.74
CA SER A 48 11.45 -6.24 13.38
C SER A 48 10.22 -6.73 14.14
N ARG A 49 9.97 -8.04 14.07
CA ARG A 49 8.75 -8.69 14.55
C ARG A 49 8.97 -9.37 15.91
N PRO A 50 8.73 -8.70 17.07
CA PRO A 50 8.77 -9.38 18.35
C PRO A 50 7.67 -10.44 18.46
N ALA A 51 7.95 -11.50 19.22
CA ALA A 51 7.01 -12.57 19.53
C ALA A 51 6.46 -12.42 20.96
N VAL A 52 5.23 -12.86 21.22
CA VAL A 52 4.65 -12.86 22.57
C VAL A 52 5.44 -13.80 23.49
N ARG A 53 5.63 -15.06 23.08
CA ARG A 53 6.34 -16.12 23.82
C ARG A 53 5.80 -16.29 25.25
N GLY A 54 4.49 -16.34 25.39
CA GLY A 54 3.81 -16.49 26.69
C GLY A 54 3.89 -15.29 27.64
N ARG A 55 4.43 -14.14 27.17
CA ARG A 55 4.57 -12.93 27.99
C ARG A 55 3.37 -12.00 27.80
N HIS A 56 2.98 -11.29 28.85
CA HIS A 56 1.98 -10.24 28.74
C HIS A 56 2.52 -9.04 27.94
N VAL A 57 1.80 -8.62 26.90
CA VAL A 57 2.31 -7.62 25.94
C VAL A 57 2.06 -6.19 26.41
N PHE A 58 0.80 -5.77 26.56
CA PHE A 58 0.45 -4.35 26.76
C PHE A 58 -0.08 -4.06 28.16
N GLY A 59 0.40 -2.98 28.79
CA GLY A 59 -0.17 -2.52 30.06
C GLY A 59 0.31 -3.30 31.29
N PRO A 60 -0.41 -3.17 32.43
CA PRO A 60 -0.08 -3.88 33.66
C PRO A 60 -0.50 -5.35 33.64
N GLN A 61 0.32 -6.21 34.21
CA GLN A 61 0.05 -7.62 34.49
C GLN A 61 -0.82 -7.77 35.74
N ALA A 62 -1.48 -8.93 35.89
CA ALA A 62 -2.35 -9.22 37.03
C ALA A 62 -1.62 -9.20 38.39
N ASP A 63 -0.32 -9.46 38.39
CA ASP A 63 0.55 -9.43 39.58
C ASP A 63 1.14 -8.03 39.85
N GLY A 64 0.73 -7.01 39.09
CA GLY A 64 1.22 -5.63 39.21
C GLY A 64 2.51 -5.34 38.44
N GLN A 65 3.13 -6.33 37.79
CA GLN A 65 4.29 -6.09 36.92
C GLN A 65 3.88 -5.38 35.63
N LYS A 66 4.84 -4.80 34.91
CA LYS A 66 4.57 -4.18 33.60
C LYS A 66 4.70 -5.23 32.49
N GLY A 67 3.83 -5.15 31.49
CA GLY A 67 3.98 -5.90 30.25
C GLY A 67 5.19 -5.45 29.43
N LEU A 68 5.44 -6.14 28.32
CA LEU A 68 6.53 -5.79 27.39
C LEU A 68 6.46 -4.35 26.88
N VAL A 69 5.25 -3.84 26.70
CA VAL A 69 4.91 -2.50 26.26
C VAL A 69 4.00 -1.87 27.33
N PRO A 70 4.57 -1.21 28.35
CA PRO A 70 3.77 -0.59 29.41
C PRO A 70 2.99 0.62 28.88
N TYR A 71 1.79 0.85 29.43
CA TYR A 71 1.02 2.07 29.13
C TYR A 71 1.72 3.33 29.63
N GLY A 72 1.38 4.48 29.02
CA GLY A 72 1.97 5.78 29.31
C GLY A 72 3.46 5.87 28.97
N ARG A 73 3.98 4.97 28.12
CA ARG A 73 5.39 4.94 27.72
C ARG A 73 5.54 4.82 26.21
N ILE A 74 6.51 5.55 25.66
CA ILE A 74 6.87 5.43 24.26
C ILE A 74 7.32 4.02 23.89
N TRP A 75 6.94 3.59 22.69
CA TRP A 75 7.34 2.33 22.05
C TRP A 75 7.68 2.58 20.57
N ARG A 76 8.85 2.14 20.12
CA ARG A 76 9.31 2.19 18.70
C ARG A 76 8.58 1.24 17.72
N VAL A 77 7.32 0.88 18.01
CA VAL A 77 6.44 0.03 17.17
C VAL A 77 7.17 -1.18 16.56
N GLY A 78 7.63 -2.10 17.40
CA GLY A 78 8.43 -3.27 16.99
C GLY A 78 9.58 -3.56 17.94
N ALA A 79 10.65 -4.16 17.41
CA ALA A 79 11.88 -4.49 18.14
C ALA A 79 13.15 -4.05 17.38
N ASN A 80 14.31 -4.11 18.04
CA ASN A 80 15.62 -3.72 17.49
C ASN A 80 15.67 -2.23 17.02
N GLU A 81 15.93 -1.99 15.74
CA GLU A 81 15.85 -0.68 15.07
C GLU A 81 14.43 -0.12 15.06
N SER A 82 14.31 1.19 14.93
CA SER A 82 13.01 1.85 14.75
C SER A 82 12.33 1.37 13.47
N THR A 83 11.02 1.11 13.55
CA THR A 83 10.22 0.80 12.36
C THR A 83 10.21 2.00 11.43
N LYS A 84 10.63 1.79 10.18
CA LYS A 84 10.69 2.83 9.15
C LYS A 84 9.52 2.65 8.20
N ILE A 85 8.82 3.75 7.91
CA ILE A 85 7.79 3.83 6.88
C ILE A 85 8.25 4.80 5.80
N THR A 86 8.26 4.35 4.55
CA THR A 86 8.55 5.17 3.38
C THR A 86 7.31 5.30 2.52
N VAL A 87 6.94 6.53 2.17
CA VAL A 87 5.80 6.84 1.30
C VAL A 87 6.30 7.49 0.01
N SER A 88 5.83 7.00 -1.14
CA SER A 88 6.36 7.40 -2.46
C SER A 88 5.81 8.72 -3.00
N THR A 89 4.68 9.17 -2.46
CA THR A 89 4.02 10.44 -2.77
C THR A 89 3.55 11.07 -1.47
N ASP A 90 3.11 12.32 -1.54
CA ASP A 90 2.33 12.93 -0.48
C ASP A 90 1.04 12.14 -0.25
N MET A 91 0.62 12.03 1.01
CA MET A 91 -0.56 11.29 1.47
C MET A 91 -1.26 12.04 2.60
N GLN A 92 -2.47 11.60 2.96
CA GLN A 92 -3.15 11.98 4.19
C GLN A 92 -3.20 10.77 5.13
N VAL A 93 -2.97 11.02 6.41
CA VAL A 93 -3.08 10.02 7.48
C VAL A 93 -4.00 10.56 8.54
N LYS A 94 -5.22 10.02 8.64
CA LYS A 94 -6.24 10.50 9.58
C LYS A 94 -6.44 12.05 9.52
N GLY A 95 -6.47 12.61 8.30
CA GLY A 95 -6.60 14.05 8.05
C GLY A 95 -5.34 14.89 8.29
N LYS A 96 -4.19 14.26 8.55
CA LYS A 96 -2.88 14.94 8.62
C LYS A 96 -2.10 14.72 7.34
N HIS A 97 -1.54 15.78 6.80
CA HIS A 97 -0.71 15.70 5.61
C HIS A 97 0.65 15.05 5.93
N LEU A 98 0.96 13.98 5.20
CA LEU A 98 2.22 13.26 5.24
C LEU A 98 2.96 13.47 3.91
N PRO A 99 4.01 14.30 3.87
CA PRO A 99 4.80 14.47 2.66
C PRO A 99 5.50 13.18 2.22
N LYS A 100 5.86 13.10 0.95
CA LYS A 100 6.76 12.06 0.42
C LYS A 100 8.04 12.00 1.25
N GLY A 101 8.40 10.82 1.73
CA GLY A 101 9.61 10.64 2.52
C GLY A 101 9.66 9.35 3.32
N THR A 102 10.66 9.26 4.18
CA THR A 102 10.83 8.17 5.14
C THR A 102 10.73 8.71 6.55
N TYR A 103 9.98 8.02 7.41
CA TYR A 103 9.69 8.39 8.79
C TYR A 103 9.88 7.19 9.71
N ALA A 104 10.20 7.44 10.98
CA ALA A 104 10.17 6.42 12.02
C ALA A 104 8.80 6.42 12.71
N LEU A 105 8.28 5.23 13.03
CA LEU A 105 7.02 5.07 13.75
C LEU A 105 7.26 4.88 15.25
N TYR A 106 6.64 5.73 16.06
CA TYR A 106 6.54 5.56 17.50
C TYR A 106 5.10 5.52 17.94
N ALA A 107 4.82 4.78 19.00
CA ALA A 107 3.53 4.71 19.65
C ALA A 107 3.63 5.16 21.10
N PHE A 108 2.54 5.73 21.60
CA PHE A 108 2.28 6.01 23.01
C PHE A 108 1.05 5.21 23.41
N PRO A 109 1.25 3.97 23.88
CA PRO A 109 0.14 3.07 24.18
C PRO A 109 -0.59 3.47 25.47
N GLU A 110 -1.91 3.50 25.37
CA GLU A 110 -2.84 3.51 26.51
C GLU A 110 -3.83 2.34 26.38
N GLU A 111 -4.71 2.18 27.35
CA GLU A 111 -5.64 1.03 27.42
C GLU A 111 -6.60 0.95 26.22
N ASN A 112 -7.12 2.09 25.75
CA ASN A 112 -8.19 2.13 24.74
C ASN A 112 -7.78 2.78 23.42
N SER A 113 -6.68 3.53 23.42
CA SER A 113 -6.23 4.30 22.26
C SER A 113 -4.74 4.51 22.29
N TRP A 114 -4.09 4.52 21.13
CA TRP A 114 -2.68 4.85 21.03
C TRP A 114 -2.51 6.16 20.26
N GLU A 115 -1.53 6.97 20.64
CA GLU A 115 -1.00 7.98 19.74
C GLU A 115 0.13 7.38 18.92
N ILE A 116 0.07 7.54 17.60
CA ILE A 116 1.15 7.16 16.68
C ILE A 116 1.81 8.43 16.17
N ALA A 117 3.14 8.51 16.33
CA ALA A 117 3.96 9.59 15.85
C ALA A 117 4.71 9.18 14.58
N PHE A 118 4.66 10.05 13.57
CA PHE A 118 5.51 10.00 12.40
C PHE A 118 6.71 10.91 12.66
N HIS A 119 7.85 10.31 12.96
CA HIS A 119 9.03 11.01 13.44
C HIS A 119 10.08 11.15 12.32
N THR A 120 10.70 12.32 12.21
CA THR A 120 11.64 12.64 11.12
C THR A 120 13.04 12.05 11.34
N ASN A 121 13.43 11.79 12.60
CA ASN A 121 14.70 11.12 12.91
C ASN A 121 14.59 9.60 12.80
N LEU A 122 15.42 9.01 11.95
CA LEU A 122 15.43 7.57 11.62
C LEU A 122 16.49 6.76 12.38
N SER A 123 17.34 7.43 13.16
CA SER A 123 18.60 6.85 13.67
C SER A 123 18.52 6.27 15.08
N HIS A 124 17.41 6.51 15.79
CA HIS A 124 17.27 6.05 17.16
C HIS A 124 17.20 4.52 17.25
N TRP A 125 17.90 3.98 18.25
CA TRP A 125 17.94 2.58 18.61
C TRP A 125 17.22 2.33 19.94
N GLY A 126 16.71 1.11 20.15
CA GLY A 126 15.99 0.76 21.38
C GLY A 126 14.59 1.41 21.44
N ASP A 127 14.03 1.60 22.63
CA ASP A 127 12.70 2.22 22.78
C ASP A 127 12.68 3.75 22.58
N GLY A 128 13.82 4.34 22.19
CA GLY A 128 13.97 5.77 21.92
C GLY A 128 13.93 6.65 23.17
N ARG A 129 13.63 6.14 24.37
CA ARG A 129 13.25 6.95 25.54
C ARG A 129 14.19 8.10 25.90
N LYS A 130 15.50 7.86 25.88
CA LYS A 130 16.49 8.89 26.26
C LYS A 130 16.77 9.90 25.16
N ASN A 131 16.53 9.52 23.91
CA ASN A 131 16.95 10.28 22.73
C ASN A 131 15.76 10.87 21.95
N TYR A 132 14.54 10.44 22.27
CA TYR A 132 13.33 10.89 21.62
C TYR A 132 13.08 12.37 21.90
N ASN A 133 12.89 13.13 20.83
CA ASN A 133 12.66 14.57 20.88
C ASN A 133 11.29 14.87 20.25
N PRO A 134 10.28 15.30 21.03
CA PRO A 134 8.96 15.62 20.49
C PRO A 134 8.96 16.67 19.37
N ASN A 135 9.99 17.53 19.29
CA ASN A 135 10.11 18.52 18.21
C ASN A 135 10.48 17.91 16.85
N GLU A 136 10.88 16.64 16.83
CA GLU A 136 11.18 15.87 15.61
C GLU A 136 9.97 15.07 15.11
N ASP A 137 8.85 15.09 15.84
CA ASP A 137 7.55 14.61 15.33
C ASP A 137 7.06 15.50 14.21
N LEU A 138 6.83 14.93 13.02
CA LEU A 138 6.10 15.62 11.97
C LEU A 138 4.65 15.87 12.43
N PHE A 139 3.99 14.83 12.92
CA PHE A 139 2.71 14.91 13.59
C PHE A 139 2.45 13.63 14.41
N ARG A 140 1.42 13.69 15.25
CA ARG A 140 0.82 12.53 15.92
C ARG A 140 -0.65 12.35 15.53
N ILE A 141 -1.09 11.10 15.50
CA ILE A 141 -2.49 10.72 15.31
C ILE A 141 -2.93 9.83 16.46
N LYS A 142 -4.09 10.12 17.05
CA LYS A 142 -4.69 9.25 18.07
C LYS A 142 -5.64 8.26 17.42
N LEU A 143 -5.50 6.97 17.72
CA LEU A 143 -6.27 5.90 17.09
C LEU A 143 -6.84 4.97 18.18
N SER A 144 -8.07 4.51 17.99
CA SER A 144 -8.72 3.56 18.89
C SER A 144 -8.19 2.14 18.64
N LEU A 145 -8.10 1.35 19.69
CA LEU A 145 -7.70 -0.05 19.59
C LEU A 145 -8.90 -0.95 19.33
N GLU A 146 -8.64 -2.02 18.60
CA GLU A 146 -9.56 -3.13 18.44
C GLU A 146 -9.03 -4.34 19.21
N LYS A 147 -9.91 -4.96 20.00
CA LYS A 147 -9.60 -6.24 20.66
C LYS A 147 -10.00 -7.37 19.73
N LEU A 148 -9.06 -8.26 19.44
CA LEU A 148 -9.26 -9.43 18.60
C LEU A 148 -9.58 -10.66 19.43
N SER A 149 -10.44 -11.54 18.91
CA SER A 149 -10.63 -12.89 19.46
C SER A 149 -9.38 -13.74 19.29
N ASP A 150 -8.74 -13.60 18.13
CA ASP A 150 -7.63 -14.46 17.73
C ASP A 150 -6.30 -13.91 18.24
N HIS A 151 -5.40 -14.82 18.62
CA HIS A 151 -4.10 -14.47 19.16
C HIS A 151 -3.04 -14.37 18.06
N GLN A 152 -2.45 -13.19 17.92
CA GLN A 152 -1.33 -12.94 17.02
C GLN A 152 0.02 -13.09 17.74
N GLU A 153 0.71 -14.21 17.51
CA GLU A 153 1.96 -14.54 18.21
C GLU A 153 3.13 -13.59 17.86
N ASN A 154 3.31 -13.28 16.58
CA ASN A 154 4.36 -12.37 16.12
C ASN A 154 3.76 -11.05 15.71
N PHE A 155 4.33 -9.92 16.16
CA PHE A 155 3.92 -8.60 15.70
C PHE A 155 3.87 -8.56 14.16
N LEU A 156 2.72 -8.13 13.64
CA LEU A 156 2.42 -8.12 12.22
C LEU A 156 2.02 -6.71 11.82
N ILE A 157 2.64 -6.24 10.74
CA ILE A 157 2.17 -5.09 9.97
C ILE A 157 1.68 -5.63 8.63
N ALA A 158 0.42 -5.35 8.30
CA ALA A 158 -0.23 -5.76 7.06
C ALA A 158 -1.04 -4.58 6.47
N PHE A 159 -1.47 -4.73 5.22
CA PHE A 159 -2.37 -3.77 4.56
C PHE A 159 -3.67 -4.47 4.16
N ASP A 160 -4.78 -3.78 4.36
CA ASP A 160 -6.11 -4.24 3.97
C ASP A 160 -7.00 -3.05 3.54
N SER A 161 -8.26 -3.31 3.16
CA SER A 161 -9.25 -2.31 2.74
C SER A 161 -8.72 -1.36 1.65
N ILE A 162 -8.00 -1.94 0.69
CA ILE A 162 -7.34 -1.20 -0.38
C ILE A 162 -8.38 -0.76 -1.43
N THR A 163 -8.34 0.52 -1.76
CA THR A 163 -9.13 1.13 -2.83
C THR A 163 -8.21 1.92 -3.76
N HIS A 164 -8.79 2.57 -4.78
CA HIS A 164 -8.05 3.49 -5.63
C HIS A 164 -7.52 4.72 -4.88
N ASN A 165 -8.09 5.09 -3.73
CA ASN A 165 -7.72 6.32 -3.03
C ASN A 165 -7.22 6.07 -1.60
N SER A 166 -7.24 4.84 -1.12
CA SER A 166 -6.95 4.54 0.28
C SER A 166 -6.40 3.16 0.50
N ALA A 167 -5.67 3.00 1.61
CA ALA A 167 -5.33 1.71 2.18
C ALA A 167 -5.32 1.82 3.71
N GLN A 168 -5.58 0.71 4.40
CA GLN A 168 -5.47 0.65 5.85
C GLN A 168 -4.26 -0.18 6.23
N MET A 169 -3.35 0.39 7.01
CA MET A 169 -2.22 -0.34 7.59
C MET A 169 -2.62 -0.86 8.97
N GLU A 170 -2.62 -2.19 9.13
CA GLU A 170 -2.98 -2.87 10.37
C GLU A 170 -1.74 -3.27 11.15
N LEU A 171 -1.70 -2.92 12.44
CA LEU A 171 -0.67 -3.30 13.39
C LEU A 171 -1.29 -4.25 14.40
N THR A 172 -0.88 -5.52 14.38
CA THR A 172 -1.50 -6.57 15.19
C THR A 172 -0.48 -7.30 16.05
N TRP A 173 -0.74 -7.41 17.36
CA TRP A 173 0.06 -8.21 18.30
C TRP A 173 -0.76 -8.71 19.48
N ALA A 174 -0.57 -9.97 19.87
CA ALA A 174 -1.44 -10.65 20.82
C ALA A 174 -2.91 -10.49 20.37
N ASN A 175 -3.78 -9.96 21.22
CA ASN A 175 -5.18 -9.72 20.93
C ASN A 175 -5.49 -8.24 20.64
N THR A 176 -4.49 -7.45 20.27
CA THR A 176 -4.66 -6.02 20.00
C THR A 176 -4.37 -5.73 18.53
N ARG A 177 -5.30 -5.00 17.90
CA ARG A 177 -5.13 -4.42 16.56
C ARG A 177 -5.28 -2.90 16.61
N LEU A 178 -4.45 -2.22 15.83
CA LEU A 178 -4.56 -0.80 15.54
C LEU A 178 -4.57 -0.59 14.03
N VAL A 179 -5.45 0.28 13.54
CA VAL A 179 -5.59 0.56 12.10
C VAL A 179 -5.19 2.00 11.81
N ILE A 180 -4.23 2.19 10.90
CA ILE A 180 -3.76 3.50 10.44
C ILE A 180 -4.28 3.72 9.01
N PRO A 181 -5.24 4.65 8.80
CA PRO A 181 -5.77 4.93 7.47
C PRO A 181 -4.82 5.83 6.67
N PHE A 182 -4.54 5.44 5.44
CA PHE A 182 -3.82 6.24 4.45
C PHE A 182 -4.73 6.58 3.28
N GLU A 183 -4.66 7.83 2.82
CA GLU A 183 -5.45 8.34 1.71
C GLU A 183 -4.56 9.12 0.74
N VAL A 184 -4.88 9.04 -0.54
CA VAL A 184 -4.22 9.79 -1.63
C VAL A 184 -5.28 10.37 -2.56
N ASP A 185 -4.99 11.55 -3.12
CA ASP A 185 -5.81 12.12 -4.18
C ASP A 185 -5.42 11.52 -5.53
N THR A 186 -5.76 10.24 -5.73
CA THR A 186 -5.51 9.56 -7.01
C THR A 186 -6.31 10.21 -8.12
N HIS A 187 -7.42 10.87 -7.81
CA HIS A 187 -8.21 11.55 -8.82
C HIS A 187 -7.47 12.71 -9.46
N ALA A 188 -6.91 13.62 -8.68
CA ALA A 188 -6.12 14.72 -9.22
C ALA A 188 -4.92 14.22 -10.05
N GLN A 189 -4.24 13.17 -9.58
CA GLN A 189 -3.11 12.58 -10.31
C GLN A 189 -3.55 11.95 -11.64
N MET A 190 -4.66 11.23 -11.65
CA MET A 190 -5.21 10.62 -12.86
C MET A 190 -5.72 11.66 -13.86
N GLU A 191 -6.30 12.78 -13.42
CA GLU A 191 -6.72 13.85 -14.33
C GLU A 191 -5.51 14.49 -15.05
N LEU A 192 -4.41 14.70 -14.31
CA LEU A 192 -3.16 15.19 -14.90
C LEU A 192 -2.58 14.18 -15.89
N GLU A 193 -2.55 12.90 -15.53
CA GLU A 193 -2.05 11.83 -16.40
C GLU A 193 -2.90 11.66 -17.66
N ILE A 194 -4.24 11.66 -17.53
CA ILE A 194 -5.16 11.60 -18.67
C ILE A 194 -4.92 12.80 -19.58
N SER A 195 -4.88 14.01 -19.04
CA SER A 195 -4.67 15.23 -19.84
C SER A 195 -3.36 15.15 -20.63
N ARG A 196 -2.27 14.78 -19.95
CA ARG A 196 -0.94 14.63 -20.55
C ARG A 196 -0.91 13.58 -21.66
N GLN A 197 -1.53 12.42 -21.45
CA GLN A 197 -1.56 11.33 -22.44
C GLN A 197 -2.48 11.63 -23.63
N ILE A 198 -3.56 12.36 -23.40
CA ILE A 198 -4.48 12.79 -24.46
C ILE A 198 -3.81 13.85 -25.36
N GLU A 199 -2.96 14.71 -24.78
CA GLU A 199 -2.19 15.70 -25.55
C GLU A 199 -0.99 15.08 -26.29
N SER A 200 -0.42 13.99 -25.77
CA SER A 200 0.82 13.39 -26.29
C SER A 200 0.56 12.13 -27.13
N ASN A 201 0.18 12.33 -28.39
CA ASN A 201 -0.01 11.26 -29.40
C ASN A 201 -0.95 10.12 -28.93
N PRO A 202 -2.23 10.41 -28.65
CA PRO A 202 -3.13 9.45 -28.04
C PRO A 202 -3.49 8.30 -28.99
N THR A 203 -3.60 7.10 -28.43
CA THR A 203 -4.09 5.91 -29.14
C THR A 203 -5.53 5.59 -28.76
N ALA A 204 -6.17 4.68 -29.49
CA ALA A 204 -7.49 4.16 -29.12
C ALA A 204 -7.51 3.61 -27.67
N GLN A 205 -6.42 2.93 -27.30
CA GLN A 205 -6.25 2.37 -25.96
C GLN A 205 -6.11 3.48 -24.90
N THR A 206 -5.42 4.58 -25.20
CA THR A 206 -5.29 5.74 -24.30
C THR A 206 -6.67 6.31 -23.94
N TYR A 207 -7.52 6.55 -24.94
CA TYR A 207 -8.89 7.03 -24.72
C TYR A 207 -9.73 6.02 -23.93
N TYR A 208 -9.60 4.73 -24.24
CA TYR A 208 -10.31 3.69 -23.51
C TYR A 208 -9.90 3.63 -22.03
N GLU A 209 -8.61 3.69 -21.72
CA GLU A 209 -8.11 3.62 -20.35
C GLU A 209 -8.59 4.82 -19.52
N ALA A 210 -8.55 6.02 -20.10
CA ALA A 210 -9.11 7.22 -19.49
C ALA A 210 -10.61 7.05 -19.20
N ALA A 211 -11.39 6.56 -20.17
CA ALA A 211 -12.83 6.35 -20.00
C ALA A 211 -13.16 5.25 -18.99
N ARG A 212 -12.40 4.15 -18.98
CA ARG A 212 -12.56 3.05 -18.01
C ARG A 212 -12.33 3.57 -16.60
N TYR A 213 -11.26 4.33 -16.38
CA TYR A 213 -10.98 4.94 -15.09
C TYR A 213 -12.13 5.84 -14.63
N LEU A 214 -12.59 6.76 -15.48
CA LEU A 214 -13.72 7.64 -15.17
C LEU A 214 -14.97 6.83 -14.80
N ARG A 215 -15.24 5.74 -15.52
CA ARG A 215 -16.36 4.85 -15.22
C ARG A 215 -16.21 4.13 -13.87
N GLU A 216 -15.04 3.56 -13.58
CA GLU A 216 -14.75 2.83 -12.33
C GLU A 216 -14.87 3.75 -11.10
N GLN A 217 -14.48 5.02 -11.24
CA GLN A 217 -14.64 6.02 -10.19
C GLN A 217 -16.03 6.64 -10.13
N ASN A 218 -16.96 6.25 -11.02
CA ASN A 218 -18.27 6.88 -11.20
C ASN A 218 -18.20 8.40 -11.43
N ARG A 219 -17.25 8.84 -12.25
CA ARG A 219 -16.99 10.26 -12.55
C ARG A 219 -17.23 10.56 -14.02
N ASP A 220 -17.79 11.74 -14.27
CA ASP A 220 -17.97 12.34 -15.61
C ASP A 220 -18.34 11.33 -16.72
N PRO A 221 -19.53 10.71 -16.63
CA PRO A 221 -19.94 9.70 -17.60
C PRO A 221 -20.09 10.28 -19.02
N LYS A 222 -20.28 11.60 -19.16
CA LYS A 222 -20.35 12.25 -20.49
C LYS A 222 -18.98 12.25 -21.16
N ARG A 223 -17.92 12.67 -20.46
CA ARG A 223 -16.55 12.62 -20.99
C ARG A 223 -16.08 11.19 -21.24
N ALA A 224 -16.42 10.26 -20.34
CA ALA A 224 -16.13 8.84 -20.55
C ALA A 224 -16.76 8.32 -21.86
N LEU A 225 -18.02 8.68 -22.16
CA LEU A 225 -18.68 8.30 -23.40
C LEU A 225 -18.03 8.93 -24.63
N GLN A 226 -17.62 10.20 -24.55
CA GLN A 226 -16.89 10.88 -25.63
C GLN A 226 -15.57 10.18 -25.95
N TYR A 227 -14.78 9.83 -24.92
CA TYR A 227 -13.54 9.08 -25.09
C TYR A 227 -13.78 7.69 -25.69
N LEU A 228 -14.81 6.95 -25.26
CA LEU A 228 -15.11 5.62 -25.82
C LEU A 228 -15.55 5.70 -27.29
N ASN A 229 -16.36 6.68 -27.65
CA ASN A 229 -16.74 6.91 -29.04
C ASN A 229 -15.53 7.28 -29.90
N HIS A 230 -14.61 8.10 -29.36
CA HIS A 230 -13.36 8.42 -30.06
C HIS A 230 -12.48 7.16 -30.23
N ALA A 231 -12.29 6.39 -29.15
CA ALA A 231 -11.51 5.15 -29.15
C ALA A 231 -12.02 4.16 -30.20
N LEU A 232 -13.34 3.91 -30.23
CA LEU A 232 -13.97 3.03 -31.23
C LEU A 232 -13.83 3.55 -32.66
N ARG A 233 -13.88 4.87 -32.85
CA ARG A 233 -13.73 5.49 -34.18
C ARG A 233 -12.33 5.31 -34.76
N ILE A 234 -11.28 5.41 -33.93
CA ILE A 234 -9.89 5.33 -34.40
C ILE A 234 -9.29 3.93 -34.28
N GLY A 235 -9.75 3.12 -33.33
CA GLY A 235 -9.26 1.76 -33.06
C GLY A 235 -10.14 0.64 -33.61
N GLY A 236 -11.37 0.96 -34.02
CA GLY A 236 -12.34 -0.02 -34.51
C GLY A 236 -13.07 -0.77 -33.41
N ASP A 237 -13.92 -1.71 -33.85
CA ASP A 237 -14.77 -2.52 -32.99
C ASP A 237 -13.95 -3.42 -32.05
N THR A 238 -14.06 -3.17 -30.74
CA THR A 238 -13.32 -3.89 -29.70
C THR A 238 -14.28 -4.28 -28.58
N TYR A 239 -14.34 -5.58 -28.23
CA TYR A 239 -15.37 -6.10 -27.31
C TYR A 239 -15.36 -5.37 -25.95
N TYR A 240 -14.17 -5.11 -25.40
CA TYR A 240 -14.03 -4.49 -24.09
C TYR A 240 -14.24 -2.97 -24.13
N PHE A 241 -14.04 -2.29 -25.27
CA PHE A 241 -14.44 -0.89 -25.46
C PHE A 241 -15.98 -0.77 -25.42
N HIS A 242 -16.67 -1.60 -26.21
CA HIS A 242 -18.14 -1.66 -26.20
C HIS A 242 -18.71 -2.07 -24.84
N ARG A 243 -17.98 -2.92 -24.09
CA ARG A 243 -18.35 -3.33 -22.73
C ARG A 243 -18.37 -2.14 -21.76
N VAL A 244 -17.35 -1.30 -21.78
CA VAL A 244 -17.28 -0.12 -20.90
C VAL A 244 -18.27 0.94 -21.38
N LYS A 245 -18.40 1.13 -22.70
CA LYS A 245 -19.40 2.04 -23.29
C LYS A 245 -20.81 1.74 -22.83
N SER A 246 -21.22 0.47 -22.83
CA SER A 246 -22.54 0.09 -22.35
C SER A 246 -22.76 0.42 -20.87
N LEU A 247 -21.74 0.26 -20.02
CA LEU A 247 -21.84 0.64 -18.61
C LEU A 247 -21.97 2.15 -18.43
N VAL A 248 -21.27 2.93 -19.25
CA VAL A 248 -21.32 4.40 -19.21
C VAL A 248 -22.68 4.90 -19.69
N GLU A 249 -23.20 4.37 -20.80
CA GLU A 249 -24.55 4.68 -21.31
C GLU A 249 -25.62 4.35 -20.26
N ALA A 250 -25.53 3.20 -19.60
CA ALA A 250 -26.45 2.85 -18.52
C ALA A 250 -26.31 3.79 -17.30
N ALA A 251 -25.11 4.29 -17.00
CA ALA A 251 -24.91 5.29 -15.94
C ALA A 251 -25.51 6.66 -16.28
N LEU A 252 -25.69 6.94 -17.58
CA LEU A 252 -26.40 8.11 -18.09
C LEU A 252 -27.93 7.89 -18.17
N GLY A 253 -28.42 6.71 -17.80
CA GLY A 253 -29.83 6.33 -17.95
C GLY A 253 -30.23 5.95 -19.39
N ASP A 254 -29.30 5.92 -20.34
CA ASP A 254 -29.58 5.51 -21.72
C ASP A 254 -29.49 3.99 -21.85
N TYR A 255 -30.46 3.29 -21.25
CA TYR A 255 -30.52 1.83 -21.28
C TYR A 255 -30.70 1.26 -22.68
N LYS A 256 -31.31 2.02 -23.61
CA LYS A 256 -31.48 1.59 -25.01
C LYS A 256 -30.13 1.47 -25.70
N SER A 257 -29.31 2.53 -25.65
CA SER A 257 -27.96 2.49 -26.21
C SER A 257 -27.07 1.50 -25.46
N ALA A 258 -27.19 1.43 -24.13
CA ALA A 258 -26.42 0.49 -23.32
C ALA A 258 -26.62 -0.97 -23.75
N ILE A 259 -27.87 -1.38 -24.03
CA ILE A 259 -28.18 -2.73 -24.51
C ILE A 259 -27.54 -2.98 -25.88
N VAL A 260 -27.59 -2.02 -26.81
CA VAL A 260 -26.97 -2.15 -28.14
C VAL A 260 -25.46 -2.33 -28.02
N SER A 261 -24.79 -1.47 -27.24
CA SER A 261 -23.34 -1.56 -27.00
C SER A 261 -22.96 -2.88 -26.29
N ALA A 262 -23.75 -3.33 -25.31
CA ALA A 262 -23.49 -4.60 -24.63
C ALA A 262 -23.70 -5.82 -25.55
N GLN A 263 -24.68 -5.78 -26.46
CA GLN A 263 -24.91 -6.82 -27.45
C GLN A 263 -23.72 -6.92 -28.41
N LYS A 264 -23.23 -5.79 -28.91
CA LYS A 264 -22.02 -5.73 -29.75
C LYS A 264 -20.79 -6.26 -29.01
N SER A 265 -20.63 -5.87 -27.74
CA SER A 265 -19.57 -6.39 -26.87
C SER A 265 -19.66 -7.91 -26.71
N MET A 266 -20.85 -8.45 -26.47
CA MET A 266 -21.10 -9.87 -26.30
C MET A 266 -20.76 -10.68 -27.57
N GLU A 267 -21.18 -10.19 -28.74
CA GLU A 267 -20.90 -10.84 -30.03
C GLU A 267 -19.40 -10.92 -30.31
N LEU A 268 -18.68 -9.80 -30.16
CA LEU A 268 -17.23 -9.74 -30.37
C LEU A 268 -16.48 -10.59 -29.33
N ALA A 269 -16.94 -10.61 -28.07
CA ALA A 269 -16.36 -11.44 -27.02
C ALA A 269 -16.54 -12.93 -27.32
N ASN A 270 -17.70 -13.33 -27.82
CA ASN A 270 -18.00 -14.71 -28.20
C ASN A 270 -17.13 -15.17 -29.38
N GLN A 271 -16.87 -14.30 -30.36
CA GLN A 271 -15.97 -14.60 -31.49
C GLN A 271 -14.50 -14.81 -31.06
N GLN A 272 -14.12 -14.35 -29.86
CA GLN A 272 -12.77 -14.43 -29.31
C GLN A 272 -12.68 -15.37 -28.10
N ASP A 273 -13.69 -16.23 -27.90
CA ASP A 273 -13.78 -17.19 -26.80
C ASP A 273 -13.62 -16.54 -25.40
N LYS A 274 -14.19 -15.33 -25.23
CA LYS A 274 -14.17 -14.57 -23.97
C LYS A 274 -15.47 -14.76 -23.19
N ASP A 275 -15.74 -15.99 -22.76
CA ASP A 275 -16.99 -16.41 -22.11
C ASP A 275 -17.39 -15.58 -20.90
N GLU A 276 -16.42 -15.10 -20.11
CA GLU A 276 -16.68 -14.23 -18.97
C GLU A 276 -17.38 -12.94 -19.39
N PHE A 277 -16.89 -12.28 -20.45
CA PHE A 277 -17.46 -11.06 -20.98
C PHE A 277 -18.83 -11.31 -21.61
N VAL A 278 -19.04 -12.47 -22.23
CA VAL A 278 -20.36 -12.89 -22.72
C VAL A 278 -21.36 -12.93 -21.55
N ARG A 279 -21.04 -13.65 -20.46
CA ARG A 279 -21.91 -13.74 -19.27
C ARG A 279 -22.18 -12.38 -18.64
N MET A 280 -21.16 -11.52 -18.52
CA MET A 280 -21.31 -10.17 -17.97
C MET A 280 -22.26 -9.31 -18.80
N ASN A 281 -22.12 -9.32 -20.13
CA ASN A 281 -23.01 -8.56 -21.01
C ASN A 281 -24.44 -9.11 -20.98
N GLN A 282 -24.63 -10.44 -21.01
CA GLN A 282 -25.96 -11.06 -20.89
C GLN A 282 -26.68 -10.63 -19.61
N LYS A 283 -25.96 -10.64 -18.47
CA LYS A 283 -26.50 -10.20 -17.18
C LYS A 283 -26.98 -8.74 -17.24
N ASN A 284 -26.15 -7.85 -17.79
CA ASN A 284 -26.48 -6.43 -17.88
C ASN A 284 -27.63 -6.15 -18.86
N ILE A 285 -27.63 -6.78 -20.03
CA ILE A 285 -28.72 -6.68 -21.01
C ILE A 285 -30.04 -7.11 -20.38
N LYS A 286 -30.06 -8.23 -19.64
CA LYS A 286 -31.26 -8.70 -18.93
C LYS A 286 -31.74 -7.67 -17.91
N LEU A 287 -30.84 -7.12 -17.10
CA LEU A 287 -31.17 -6.10 -16.11
C LEU A 287 -31.76 -4.84 -16.75
N TRP A 288 -31.09 -4.28 -17.75
CA TRP A 288 -31.52 -3.04 -18.40
C TRP A 288 -32.81 -3.21 -19.22
N LYS A 289 -33.07 -4.39 -19.77
CA LYS A 289 -34.37 -4.72 -20.39
C LYS A 289 -35.53 -4.72 -19.39
N THR A 290 -35.27 -5.06 -18.12
CA THR A 290 -36.28 -4.95 -17.07
C THR A 290 -36.53 -3.49 -16.73
N LEU A 291 -35.45 -2.71 -16.50
CA LEU A 291 -35.58 -1.29 -16.16
C LEU A 291 -36.33 -0.49 -17.25
N LEU A 292 -36.10 -0.78 -18.53
CA LEU A 292 -36.84 -0.16 -19.64
C LEU A 292 -38.34 -0.50 -19.70
N LYS A 293 -38.80 -1.55 -19.02
CA LYS A 293 -40.23 -1.89 -18.94
C LYS A 293 -40.93 -1.19 -17.79
N ASP A 294 -40.15 -0.68 -16.83
CA ASP A 294 -40.63 -0.01 -15.62
C ASP A 294 -40.62 1.52 -15.77
N GLU A 295 -40.12 2.05 -16.89
CA GLU A 295 -40.16 3.47 -17.34
C GLU A 295 -41.37 3.75 -18.23
#